data_AF-A0A9P8F4N5-F1
#
_entry.id   AF-A0A9P8F4N5-F1
#
_cell.length_a   1.000
_cell.length_b   1.000
_cell.length_c   1.000
_cell.angle_alpha   90.00
_cell.angle_beta   90.00
_cell.angle_gamma   90.00
#
_symmetry.space_group_name_H-M   'P 1'
#
loop_
_entity.id
_entity.type
_entity.pdbx_description
1 polymer ?
#
loop_
_entity_poly.entity_id
_entity_poly.type
_entity_poly.pdbx_seq_one_letter_code
_entity_poly.pdbx_strand_id
1 'polypeptide(L)'
;MATPQPTAPLKFNGAGHLTTRLVLATLTGRPVRISQIRASSHTNPGLAPHEVSFLRLLDAITNGSAIEFSMTGTTLVYKPGLIVGSAAGYGASGGVVKHELPRDCTRGVSWFLIPLCMLAAFSKAQVNVIFTGPGVITSATDKGDVSVDTVRTAILPLYKNFGIQNNIELRVLKRSNPGPGGRGGGGEVQLV
;
A
#
# COMPACT_ATOMS: atom_id res chain seq x y z
N MET A 1 -29.58 -4.22 -22.94
CA MET A 1 -28.35 -4.23 -22.12
C MET A 1 -28.52 -3.17 -21.04
N ALA A 2 -28.68 -3.55 -19.77
CA ALA A 2 -28.74 -2.57 -18.70
C ALA A 2 -27.35 -1.99 -18.50
N THR A 3 -27.18 -0.70 -18.74
CA THR A 3 -26.01 0.04 -18.28
C THR A 3 -25.96 -0.09 -16.75
N PRO A 4 -24.86 -0.56 -16.15
CA PRO A 4 -24.77 -0.65 -14.70
C PRO A 4 -24.92 0.76 -14.12
N GLN A 5 -25.97 1.00 -13.34
CA GLN A 5 -26.10 2.26 -12.60
C GLN A 5 -24.84 2.45 -11.74
N PRO A 6 -24.20 3.63 -11.74
CA PRO A 6 -23.03 3.88 -10.93
C PRO A 6 -23.40 3.69 -9.47
N THR A 7 -22.90 2.62 -8.87
CA THR A 7 -23.18 2.29 -7.47
C THR A 7 -22.57 3.39 -6.61
N ALA A 8 -23.38 3.99 -5.74
CA ALA A 8 -22.90 5.05 -4.86
C ALA A 8 -21.71 4.53 -4.02
N PRO A 9 -20.65 5.34 -3.85
CA PRO A 9 -19.47 4.89 -3.12
C PRO A 9 -19.82 4.63 -1.65
N LEU A 10 -19.31 3.51 -1.13
CA LEU A 10 -19.53 3.09 0.25
C LEU A 10 -18.82 4.06 1.20
N LYS A 11 -19.55 4.59 2.18
CA LYS A 11 -19.08 5.69 3.02
C LYS A 11 -18.41 5.16 4.28
N PHE A 12 -17.21 5.64 4.56
CA PHE A 12 -16.46 5.41 5.79
C PHE A 12 -16.04 6.73 6.42
N ASN A 13 -15.79 6.70 7.73
CA ASN A 13 -15.29 7.83 8.49
C ASN A 13 -13.98 7.50 9.20
N GLY A 14 -13.12 8.52 9.33
CA GLY A 14 -11.86 8.46 10.07
C GLY A 14 -10.70 7.81 9.32
N ALA A 15 -9.50 8.03 9.85
CA ALA A 15 -8.24 7.50 9.30
C ALA A 15 -7.94 6.05 9.74
N GLY A 16 -8.69 5.49 10.70
CA GLY A 16 -8.48 4.13 11.20
C GLY A 16 -8.68 3.07 10.11
N HIS A 17 -7.79 2.07 10.08
CA HIS A 17 -7.81 0.95 9.13
C HIS A 17 -7.87 1.36 7.64
N LEU A 18 -7.28 2.51 7.30
CA LEU A 18 -7.29 3.04 5.93
C LEU A 18 -6.73 2.04 4.90
N THR A 19 -5.62 1.38 5.19
CA THR A 19 -5.03 0.35 4.30
C THR A 19 -5.97 -0.83 4.10
N THR A 20 -6.54 -1.38 5.17
CA THR A 20 -7.48 -2.51 5.09
C THR A 20 -8.71 -2.15 4.27
N ARG A 21 -9.29 -0.96 4.47
CA ARG A 21 -10.45 -0.47 3.71
C ARG A 21 -10.14 -0.39 2.22
N LEU A 22 -8.96 0.13 1.86
CA LEU A 22 -8.53 0.27 0.46
C LEU A 22 -8.23 -1.09 -0.19
N VAL A 23 -7.58 -2.01 0.52
CA VAL A 23 -7.33 -3.38 0.03
C VAL A 23 -8.65 -4.09 -0.22
N LEU A 24 -9.58 -4.06 0.73
CA LEU A 24 -10.90 -4.68 0.58
C LEU A 24 -11.73 -4.03 -0.54
N ALA A 25 -11.66 -2.70 -0.68
CA ALA A 25 -12.28 -2.01 -1.81
C ALA A 25 -11.72 -2.52 -3.15
N THR A 26 -10.40 -2.70 -3.23
CA THR A 26 -9.71 -3.21 -4.42
C THR A 26 -10.12 -4.66 -4.73
N LEU A 27 -10.16 -5.54 -3.72
CA LEU A 27 -10.56 -6.94 -3.90
C LEU A 27 -12.05 -7.11 -4.25
N THR A 28 -12.92 -6.26 -3.70
CA THR A 28 -14.37 -6.33 -3.95
C THR A 28 -14.84 -5.53 -5.15
N GLY A 29 -13.96 -4.71 -5.75
CA GLY A 29 -14.31 -3.80 -6.84
C GLY A 29 -15.33 -2.72 -6.44
N ARG A 30 -15.55 -2.47 -5.14
CA ARG A 30 -16.54 -1.50 -4.65
C ARG A 30 -15.91 -0.12 -4.41
N PRO A 31 -16.42 0.95 -5.04
CA PRO A 31 -15.97 2.31 -4.75
C PRO A 31 -16.21 2.70 -3.29
N VAL A 32 -15.27 3.41 -2.68
CA VAL A 32 -15.34 3.85 -1.29
C VAL A 32 -15.08 5.35 -1.16
N ARG A 33 -15.76 6.00 -0.22
CA ARG A 33 -15.53 7.39 0.19
C ARG A 33 -15.19 7.42 1.66
N ILE A 34 -13.97 7.80 2.00
CA ILE A 34 -13.49 7.94 3.38
C ILE A 34 -13.47 9.44 3.71
N SER A 35 -14.30 9.85 4.66
CA SER A 35 -14.40 11.25 5.12
C SER A 35 -13.81 11.40 6.53
N GLN A 36 -13.62 12.65 6.98
CA GLN A 36 -13.16 12.95 8.35
C GLN A 36 -11.78 12.35 8.69
N ILE A 37 -10.86 12.31 7.71
CA ILE A 37 -9.49 11.88 7.94
C ILE A 37 -8.75 12.98 8.72
N ARG A 38 -8.54 12.75 10.02
CA ARG A 38 -7.87 13.67 10.96
C ARG A 38 -8.42 15.11 10.91
N ALA A 39 -9.71 15.28 10.61
CA ALA A 39 -10.30 16.60 10.45
C ALA A 39 -10.27 17.46 11.73
N SER A 40 -10.19 16.81 12.90
CA SER A 40 -10.05 17.48 14.21
C SER A 40 -8.61 17.87 14.57
N SER A 41 -7.59 17.46 13.80
CA SER A 41 -6.20 17.79 14.11
C SER A 41 -5.83 19.17 13.58
N HIS A 42 -5.41 20.08 14.46
CA HIS A 42 -4.94 21.42 14.08
C HIS A 42 -3.52 21.43 13.50
N THR A 43 -2.72 20.40 13.75
CA THR A 43 -1.30 20.37 13.35
C THR A 43 -1.09 19.67 12.02
N ASN A 44 -1.80 18.57 11.76
CA ASN A 44 -1.67 17.79 10.53
C ASN A 44 -3.04 17.24 10.10
N PRO A 45 -3.95 18.09 9.61
CA PRO A 45 -5.23 17.65 9.08
C PRO A 45 -5.04 16.83 7.79
N GLY A 46 -5.93 15.86 7.55
CA GLY A 46 -5.95 15.07 6.33
C GLY A 46 -5.01 13.85 6.33
N LEU A 47 -4.63 13.43 5.13
CA LEU A 47 -3.82 12.24 4.89
C LEU A 47 -2.36 12.46 5.33
N ALA A 48 -1.80 11.43 5.96
CA ALA A 48 -0.40 11.41 6.31
C ALA A 48 0.47 11.04 5.09
N PRO A 49 1.76 11.42 5.06
CA PRO A 49 2.64 11.16 3.93
C PRO A 49 2.72 9.67 3.52
N HIS A 50 2.76 8.76 4.49
CA HIS A 50 2.77 7.32 4.25
C HIS A 50 1.47 6.82 3.61
N GLU A 51 0.33 7.41 3.94
CA GLU A 51 -0.97 7.05 3.35
C GLU A 51 -1.06 7.52 1.89
N VAL A 52 -0.56 8.73 1.61
CA VAL A 52 -0.44 9.24 0.24
C VAL A 52 0.50 8.35 -0.57
N SER A 53 1.64 7.94 0.00
CA SER A 53 2.56 7.01 -0.66
C SER A 53 1.90 5.66 -0.95
N PHE A 54 1.11 5.14 -0.01
CA PHE A 54 0.39 3.87 -0.22
C PHE A 54 -0.67 3.98 -1.32
N LEU A 55 -1.35 5.12 -1.44
CA LEU A 55 -2.28 5.35 -2.54
C LEU A 55 -1.57 5.42 -3.90
N ARG A 56 -0.37 6.01 -3.97
CA ARG A 56 0.48 5.98 -5.16
C ARG A 56 0.95 4.55 -5.49
N LEU A 57 1.29 3.76 -4.47
CA LEU A 57 1.62 2.34 -4.66
C LEU A 57 0.43 1.58 -5.22
N LEU A 58 -0.76 1.81 -4.66
CA LEU A 58 -2.00 1.17 -5.10
C LEU A 58 -2.28 1.49 -6.57
N ASP A 59 -2.19 2.78 -6.94
CA ASP A 59 -2.37 3.24 -8.32
C ASP A 59 -1.34 2.64 -9.29
N ALA A 60 -0.10 2.39 -8.83
CA ALA A 60 0.94 1.79 -9.66
C ALA A 60 0.73 0.28 -9.92
N ILE A 61 0.04 -0.44 -9.03
CA ILE A 61 -0.20 -1.89 -9.17
C ILE A 61 -1.59 -2.21 -9.74
N THR A 62 -2.50 -1.23 -9.74
CA THR A 62 -3.83 -1.34 -10.36
C THR A 62 -3.90 -0.59 -11.68
N ASN A 63 -4.82 -1.00 -12.55
CA ASN A 63 -5.11 -0.30 -13.80
C ASN A 63 -6.58 0.14 -13.80
N GLY A 64 -6.81 1.40 -14.18
CA GLY A 64 -8.14 2.02 -14.18
C GLY A 64 -8.66 2.40 -12.79
N SER A 65 -7.79 2.44 -11.78
CA SER A 65 -8.11 3.05 -10.49
C SER A 65 -8.29 4.56 -10.65
N ALA A 66 -9.20 5.14 -9.87
CA ALA A 66 -9.30 6.59 -9.74
C ALA A 66 -9.30 6.98 -8.26
N ILE A 67 -8.38 7.87 -7.91
CA ILE A 67 -8.16 8.35 -6.54
C ILE A 67 -8.37 9.86 -6.55
N GLU A 68 -9.42 10.32 -5.86
CA GLU A 68 -9.80 11.73 -5.79
C GLU A 68 -9.73 12.22 -4.34
N PHE A 69 -9.12 13.37 -4.10
CA PHE A 69 -8.97 13.95 -2.76
C PHE A 69 -9.66 15.31 -2.68
N SER A 70 -10.16 15.67 -1.50
CA SER A 70 -10.58 17.05 -1.24
C SER A 70 -9.37 17.98 -1.16
N MET A 71 -9.58 19.27 -1.40
CA MET A 71 -8.55 20.31 -1.28
C MET A 71 -7.79 20.26 0.06
N THR A 72 -8.50 19.90 1.13
CA THR A 72 -7.97 19.78 2.50
C THR A 72 -7.41 18.40 2.83
N GLY A 73 -7.50 17.42 1.93
CA GLY A 73 -7.05 16.04 2.16
C GLY A 73 -7.82 15.26 3.24
N THR A 74 -8.92 15.81 3.78
CA THR A 74 -9.74 15.17 4.83
C THR A 74 -10.79 14.21 4.27
N THR A 75 -11.01 14.22 2.96
CA THR A 75 -11.87 13.28 2.25
C THR A 75 -11.14 12.65 1.07
N LEU A 76 -11.28 11.34 0.94
CA LEU A 76 -10.74 10.51 -0.13
C LEU A 76 -11.89 9.74 -0.78
N VAL A 77 -11.99 9.78 -2.10
CA VAL A 77 -12.83 8.88 -2.90
C VAL A 77 -11.89 7.96 -3.68
N TYR A 78 -12.04 6.66 -3.47
CA TYR A 78 -11.28 5.62 -4.18
C TYR A 78 -12.25 4.77 -5.00
N LYS A 79 -12.05 4.78 -6.32
CA LYS A 79 -12.70 3.88 -7.26
C LYS A 79 -11.67 2.81 -7.66
N PRO A 80 -11.84 1.55 -7.22
CA PRO A 80 -10.86 0.51 -7.49
C PRO A 80 -10.82 0.12 -8.96
N GLY A 81 -9.62 -0.20 -9.44
CA GLY A 81 -9.36 -0.75 -10.77
C GLY A 81 -9.06 -2.25 -10.74
N LEU A 82 -8.56 -2.78 -11.84
CA LEU A 82 -8.10 -4.17 -11.93
C LEU A 82 -6.68 -4.30 -11.36
N ILE A 83 -6.42 -5.35 -10.59
CA ILE A 83 -5.07 -5.62 -10.05
C ILE A 83 -4.24 -6.25 -11.17
N VAL A 84 -3.35 -5.48 -11.78
CA VAL A 84 -2.51 -5.95 -12.89
C VAL A 84 -1.20 -6.53 -12.38
N GLY A 85 -0.65 -5.98 -11.29
CA GLY A 85 0.67 -6.32 -10.80
C GLY A 85 1.75 -5.53 -11.53
N SER A 86 2.86 -6.16 -11.90
CA SER A 86 4.01 -5.47 -12.52
C SER A 86 4.14 -5.75 -14.02
N ALA A 87 3.00 -5.89 -14.72
CA ALA A 87 3.00 -6.11 -16.16
C ALA A 87 3.61 -4.91 -16.92
N ALA A 88 4.37 -5.18 -17.99
CA ALA A 88 4.95 -4.15 -18.83
C ALA A 88 3.87 -3.25 -19.43
N GLY A 89 4.10 -1.93 -19.41
CA GLY A 89 3.16 -0.92 -19.93
C GLY A 89 2.16 -0.38 -18.89
N TYR A 90 2.09 -0.94 -17.68
CA TYR A 90 1.18 -0.49 -16.62
C TYR A 90 1.96 -0.15 -15.33
N GLY A 91 2.50 1.06 -15.24
CA GLY A 91 3.22 1.56 -14.04
C GLY A 91 4.60 0.92 -13.78
N ALA A 92 4.86 -0.27 -14.32
CA ALA A 92 6.14 -0.96 -14.20
C ALA A 92 7.13 -0.57 -15.31
N SER A 93 8.39 -0.34 -14.94
CA SER A 93 9.52 -0.17 -15.87
C SER A 93 10.33 -1.45 -15.90
N GLY A 94 10.41 -2.11 -17.06
CA GLY A 94 11.12 -3.39 -17.18
C GLY A 94 10.52 -4.51 -16.33
N GLY A 95 9.20 -4.50 -16.09
CA GLY A 95 8.54 -5.50 -15.25
C GLY A 95 8.72 -5.30 -13.75
N VAL A 96 9.24 -4.14 -13.33
CA VAL A 96 9.45 -3.78 -11.92
C VAL A 96 8.78 -2.45 -11.59
N VAL A 97 8.02 -2.42 -10.50
CA VAL A 97 7.45 -1.19 -9.93
C VAL A 97 8.42 -0.67 -8.88
N LYS A 98 9.08 0.46 -9.14
CA LYS A 98 9.92 1.13 -8.16
C LYS A 98 9.08 2.09 -7.34
N HIS A 99 8.97 1.85 -6.04
CA HIS A 99 8.24 2.69 -5.10
C HIS A 99 9.23 3.40 -4.16
N GLU A 100 9.37 4.71 -4.33
CA GLU A 100 10.25 5.52 -3.49
C GLU A 100 9.50 6.06 -2.27
N LEU A 101 9.96 5.71 -1.06
CA LEU A 101 9.41 6.22 0.18
C LEU A 101 10.15 7.50 0.62
N PRO A 102 9.42 8.61 0.84
CA PRO A 102 10.02 9.87 1.24
C PRO A 102 10.52 9.84 2.69
N ARG A 103 11.48 10.71 3.04
CA ARG A 103 12.18 10.72 4.34
C ARG A 103 11.24 10.93 5.55
N ASP A 104 10.12 11.61 5.33
CA ASP A 104 9.08 11.89 6.33
C ASP A 104 8.18 10.68 6.61
N CYS A 105 8.37 9.56 5.90
CA CYS A 105 7.77 8.29 6.27
C CYS A 105 8.22 7.88 7.67
N THR A 106 7.24 7.66 8.55
CA THR A 106 7.46 7.24 9.95
C THR A 106 6.97 5.82 10.21
N ARG A 107 6.55 5.12 9.15
CA ARG A 107 6.04 3.74 9.21
C ARG A 107 7.08 2.78 8.66
N GLY A 108 7.09 1.58 9.21
CA GLY A 108 7.90 0.49 8.69
C GLY A 108 7.45 0.11 7.26
N VAL A 109 8.38 -0.40 6.46
CA VAL A 109 8.06 -0.91 5.12
C VAL A 109 7.04 -2.05 5.15
N SER A 110 6.97 -2.79 6.26
CA SER A 110 5.95 -3.82 6.51
C SER A 110 4.52 -3.28 6.43
N TRP A 111 4.29 -2.00 6.74
CA TRP A 111 2.99 -1.35 6.60
C TRP A 111 2.50 -1.30 5.15
N PHE A 112 3.42 -1.27 4.18
CA PHE A 112 3.15 -1.34 2.75
C PHE A 112 3.20 -2.78 2.23
N LEU A 113 4.11 -3.61 2.76
CA LEU A 113 4.28 -4.99 2.30
C LEU A 113 3.08 -5.88 2.62
N ILE A 114 2.53 -5.82 3.83
CA ILE A 114 1.40 -6.67 4.23
C ILE A 114 0.18 -6.48 3.30
N PRO A 115 -0.31 -5.25 3.06
CA PRO A 115 -1.40 -5.04 2.10
C PRO A 115 -1.01 -5.41 0.67
N LEU A 116 0.24 -5.19 0.26
CA LEU A 116 0.71 -5.59 -1.06
C LEU A 116 0.70 -7.12 -1.25
N CYS A 117 1.19 -7.89 -0.27
CA CYS A 117 1.16 -9.35 -0.31
C CYS A 117 -0.27 -9.90 -0.40
N MET A 118 -1.24 -9.26 0.28
CA MET A 118 -2.65 -9.64 0.17
C MET A 118 -3.21 -9.41 -1.24
N LEU A 119 -2.81 -8.32 -1.91
CA LEU A 119 -3.26 -8.03 -3.29
C LEU A 119 -2.52 -8.87 -4.34
N ALA A 120 -1.25 -9.20 -4.10
CA ALA A 120 -0.39 -9.92 -5.05
C ALA A 120 -0.88 -11.33 -5.39
N ALA A 121 -1.62 -11.98 -4.50
CA ALA A 121 -2.22 -13.30 -4.77
C ALA A 121 -3.35 -13.25 -5.81
N PHE A 122 -3.93 -12.07 -6.07
CA PHE A 122 -5.08 -11.86 -6.96
C PHE A 122 -4.74 -11.01 -8.19
N SER A 123 -3.46 -10.77 -8.46
CA SER A 123 -3.02 -9.99 -9.62
C SER A 123 -3.02 -10.80 -10.91
N LYS A 124 -3.24 -10.12 -12.04
CA LYS A 124 -3.18 -10.75 -13.37
C LYS A 124 -1.77 -11.23 -13.75
N ALA A 125 -0.75 -10.47 -13.40
CA ALA A 125 0.65 -10.80 -13.62
C ALA A 125 1.42 -10.78 -12.29
N GLN A 126 2.66 -11.27 -12.31
CA GLN A 126 3.54 -11.26 -11.14
C GLN A 126 3.71 -9.84 -10.58
N VAL A 127 3.76 -9.74 -9.25
CA VAL A 127 4.02 -8.48 -8.54
C VAL A 127 5.50 -8.42 -8.20
N ASN A 128 6.21 -7.51 -8.85
CA ASN A 128 7.62 -7.23 -8.60
C ASN A 128 7.77 -5.75 -8.21
N VAL A 129 7.82 -5.49 -6.90
CA VAL A 129 7.89 -4.13 -6.34
C VAL A 129 9.19 -3.95 -5.57
N ILE A 130 9.96 -2.92 -5.91
CA ILE A 130 11.15 -2.52 -5.16
C ILE A 130 10.82 -1.25 -4.37
N PHE A 131 10.92 -1.35 -3.04
CA PHE A 131 10.88 -0.23 -2.12
C PHE A 131 12.29 0.35 -1.96
N THR A 132 12.43 1.63 -2.31
CA THR A 132 13.69 2.40 -2.22
C THR A 132 13.42 3.75 -1.57
N GLY A 133 14.48 4.50 -1.27
CA GLY A 133 14.38 5.88 -0.81
C GLY A 133 14.73 6.07 0.67
N PRO A 134 14.84 7.35 1.10
CA PRO A 134 15.35 7.70 2.42
C PRO A 134 14.38 7.38 3.56
N GLY A 135 13.12 7.04 3.29
CA GLY A 135 12.11 6.68 4.29
C GLY A 135 11.86 5.18 4.46
N VAL A 136 12.66 4.32 3.81
CA VAL A 136 12.50 2.87 3.94
C VAL A 136 13.11 2.43 5.26
N ILE A 137 12.25 2.00 6.19
CA ILE A 137 12.60 1.40 7.49
C ILE A 137 12.29 -0.09 7.44
N THR A 138 13.30 -0.94 7.59
CA THR A 138 13.13 -2.40 7.52
C THR A 138 12.94 -3.08 8.87
N SER A 139 13.27 -2.39 9.96
CA SER A 139 13.08 -2.86 11.33
C SER A 139 11.64 -2.70 11.81
N ALA A 140 11.34 -3.25 13.00
CA ALA A 140 10.11 -2.91 13.70
C ALA A 140 10.10 -1.42 14.09
N THR A 141 8.91 -0.85 14.24
CA THR A 141 8.70 0.55 14.66
C THR A 141 7.84 0.62 15.92
N ASP A 142 8.01 1.69 16.69
CA ASP A 142 7.22 1.95 17.90
C ASP A 142 5.71 2.16 17.61
N LYS A 143 5.34 2.31 16.33
CA LYS A 143 3.95 2.43 15.87
C LYS A 143 3.27 1.06 15.67
N GLY A 144 3.94 -0.03 16.02
CA GLY A 144 3.43 -1.39 15.91
C GLY A 144 3.66 -2.05 14.55
N ASP A 145 4.54 -1.48 13.72
CA ASP A 145 4.93 -2.14 12.46
C ASP A 145 5.97 -3.24 12.74
N VAL A 146 5.83 -4.38 12.07
CA VAL A 146 6.75 -5.52 12.24
C VAL A 146 7.99 -5.39 11.34
N SER A 147 9.05 -6.14 11.65
CA SER A 147 10.23 -6.18 10.79
C SER A 147 9.96 -6.91 9.47
N VAL A 148 10.78 -6.64 8.45
CA VAL A 148 10.71 -7.36 7.16
C VAL A 148 10.95 -8.87 7.31
N ASP A 149 11.78 -9.28 8.26
CA ASP A 149 12.04 -10.68 8.54
C ASP A 149 10.79 -11.36 9.09
N THR A 150 10.06 -10.68 10.00
CA THR A 150 8.78 -11.17 10.52
C THR A 150 7.75 -11.34 9.41
N VAL A 151 7.68 -10.40 8.45
CA VAL A 151 6.80 -10.57 7.27
C VAL A 151 7.22 -11.82 6.48
N ARG A 152 8.52 -11.99 6.22
CA ARG A 152 9.05 -13.13 5.46
C ARG A 152 8.78 -14.48 6.14
N THR A 153 9.00 -14.59 7.45
CA THR A 153 9.01 -15.87 8.16
C THR A 153 7.71 -16.21 8.86
N ALA A 154 6.91 -15.22 9.25
CA ALA A 154 5.63 -15.45 9.94
C ALA A 154 4.43 -15.27 9.01
N ILE A 155 4.46 -14.27 8.12
CA ILE A 155 3.30 -13.92 7.29
C ILE A 155 3.28 -14.73 5.99
N LEU A 156 4.39 -14.76 5.22
CA LEU A 156 4.42 -15.46 3.94
C LEU A 156 4.10 -16.97 4.04
N PRO A 157 4.58 -17.74 5.05
CA PRO A 157 4.23 -19.16 5.14
C PRO A 157 2.72 -19.42 5.33
N LEU A 158 1.95 -18.46 5.85
CA LEU A 158 0.50 -18.60 5.96
C LEU A 158 -0.18 -18.67 4.58
N TYR A 159 0.38 -18.00 3.57
CA TYR A 159 -0.14 -18.04 2.19
C TYR A 159 -0.10 -19.46 1.60
N LYS A 160 0.91 -20.25 1.98
CA LYS A 160 1.00 -21.67 1.59
C LYS A 160 -0.20 -22.48 2.07
N ASN A 161 -0.70 -22.19 3.28
CA ASN A 161 -1.87 -22.86 3.84
C ASN A 161 -3.17 -22.47 3.10
N PHE A 162 -3.22 -21.30 2.47
CA PHE A 162 -4.33 -20.87 1.61
C PHE A 162 -4.21 -21.39 0.17
N GLY A 163 -3.24 -22.27 -0.12
CA GLY A 163 -3.02 -22.82 -1.47
C GLY A 163 -2.34 -21.84 -2.43
N ILE A 164 -1.84 -20.71 -1.93
CA ILE A 164 -1.10 -19.73 -2.73
C ILE A 164 0.34 -20.25 -2.85
N GLN A 165 0.59 -21.01 -3.92
CA GLN A 165 1.90 -21.60 -4.23
C GLN A 165 2.76 -20.71 -5.13
N ASN A 166 2.26 -19.52 -5.49
CA ASN A 166 3.03 -18.53 -6.22
C ASN A 166 4.29 -18.24 -5.41
N ASN A 167 5.46 -18.31 -6.04
CA ASN A 167 6.78 -18.12 -5.44
C ASN A 167 6.96 -16.67 -4.92
N ILE A 168 6.17 -16.27 -3.92
CA ILE A 168 6.23 -14.96 -3.28
C ILE A 168 7.54 -14.92 -2.51
N GLU A 169 8.46 -14.09 -2.96
CA GLU A 169 9.79 -13.95 -2.40
C GLU A 169 10.00 -12.50 -1.94
N LEU A 170 10.24 -12.31 -0.65
CA LEU A 170 10.66 -11.03 -0.11
C LEU A 170 12.17 -10.99 0.00
N ARG A 171 12.87 -10.28 -0.88
CA ARG A 171 14.33 -10.06 -0.85
C ARG A 171 14.66 -8.75 -0.14
N VAL A 172 15.62 -8.78 0.78
CA VAL A 172 16.09 -7.58 1.50
C VAL A 172 17.49 -7.29 0.96
N LEU A 173 17.64 -6.17 0.25
CA LEU A 173 18.90 -5.76 -0.36
C LEU A 173 19.72 -4.89 0.60
N LYS A 174 19.05 -3.99 1.32
CA LYS A 174 19.67 -3.15 2.36
C LYS A 174 18.76 -3.07 3.58
N ARG A 175 19.35 -3.19 4.76
CA ARG A 175 18.66 -3.05 6.04
C ARG A 175 18.83 -1.63 6.58
N SER A 176 17.83 -1.15 7.28
CA SER A 176 17.79 0.15 7.93
C SER A 176 16.93 0.12 9.19
N ASN A 177 17.30 0.99 10.13
CA ASN A 177 16.54 1.32 11.33
C ASN A 177 16.02 2.77 11.21
N PRO A 178 14.98 3.16 11.97
CA PRO A 178 14.54 4.54 12.04
C PRO A 178 15.64 5.44 12.63
N GLY A 179 15.75 6.66 12.12
CA GLY A 179 16.60 7.70 12.71
C GLY A 179 15.89 8.45 13.85
N PRO A 180 16.52 9.52 14.37
CA PRO A 180 15.94 10.36 15.42
C PRO A 180 14.53 10.85 15.05
N GLY A 181 13.58 10.73 15.98
CA GLY A 181 12.18 11.10 15.76
C GLY A 181 11.37 10.11 14.92
N GLY A 182 11.88 8.88 14.73
CA GLY A 182 11.17 7.82 14.01
C GLY A 182 11.05 8.05 12.49
N ARG A 183 11.92 8.90 11.93
CA ARG A 183 11.95 9.28 10.51
C ARG A 183 13.24 8.80 9.85
N GLY A 184 13.24 8.78 8.53
CA GLY A 184 14.40 8.38 7.73
C GLY A 184 14.53 6.87 7.58
N GLY A 185 15.74 6.40 7.40
CA GLY A 185 16.03 5.04 6.95
C GLY A 185 16.95 5.07 5.73
N GLY A 186 16.69 4.21 4.77
CA GLY A 186 17.56 3.97 3.61
C GLY A 186 17.72 2.49 3.27
N GLY A 187 16.78 1.68 3.75
CA GLY A 187 16.71 0.27 3.39
C GLY A 187 16.26 0.10 1.95
N GLU A 188 16.39 -1.12 1.47
CA GLU A 188 16.00 -1.48 0.12
C GLU A 188 15.46 -2.90 0.13
N VAL A 189 14.22 -3.07 -0.30
CA VAL A 189 13.48 -4.33 -0.21
C VAL A 189 12.73 -4.56 -1.50
N GLN A 190 12.77 -5.79 -2.01
CA GLN A 190 12.08 -6.20 -3.21
C GLN A 190 11.11 -7.34 -2.88
N LEU A 191 9.85 -7.20 -3.28
CA LEU A 191 8.86 -8.27 -3.28
C LEU A 191 8.72 -8.78 -4.72
N VAL A 192 8.79 -10.10 -4.91
CA VAL A 192 8.70 -10.80 -6.21
C VAL A 192 7.69 -11.93 -6.13
#